data_AF-A0A4W5JS64-F1
#
_entry.id   AF-A0A4W5JS64-F1
#
_cell.length_a   1.000
_cell.length_b   1.000
_cell.length_c   1.000
_cell.angle_alpha   90.00
_cell.angle_beta   90.00
_cell.angle_gamma   90.00
#
_symmetry.space_group_name_H-M   'P 1'
#
loop_
_entity.id
_entity.type
_entity.pdbx_description
1 polymer ?
#
loop_
_entity_poly.entity_id
_entity_poly.type
_entity_poly.pdbx_seq_one_letter_code
_entity_poly.pdbx_strand_id
1 'polypeptide(L)'
;MKVRWNACYALGNAFRNPALPLDSASWSGDAFSALCCVVTSCQNFKVRIKSAAALSVPACRHCYGNAERFGCVWRSLAVALEHSEETQDFLEYRYCFSLRHTLTHTLTHLLRLSQSQDMPALGMSLVTEEGRGFKEHLVKYLRGEGGMEGGRGGGGGTEVGGETEGGRGETEGERERKGEERVRTLGETLERLRGLCVDGEGEGDEGRDGGEERSALVVVAFLEDVLRSCEELKVSPSD
;
A
#
# COMPACT_ATOMS: atom_id res chain seq x y z
N MET A 1 16.11 -1.66 18.46
CA MET A 1 14.89 -1.24 17.72
C MET A 1 14.89 0.24 17.29
N LYS A 2 15.24 1.22 18.14
CA LYS A 2 15.21 2.67 17.80
C LYS A 2 16.04 3.05 16.56
N VAL A 3 17.24 2.47 16.39
CA VAL A 3 18.10 2.75 15.22
C VAL A 3 17.43 2.35 13.91
N ARG A 4 16.86 1.13 13.81
CA ARG A 4 16.14 0.68 12.61
C ARG A 4 14.92 1.54 12.32
N TRP A 5 14.18 1.92 13.36
CA TRP A 5 13.05 2.84 13.24
C TRP A 5 13.50 4.19 12.67
N ASN A 6 14.58 4.78 13.22
CA ASN A 6 15.14 6.05 12.76
C ASN A 6 15.63 5.96 11.30
N ALA A 7 16.25 4.85 10.92
CA ALA A 7 16.70 4.62 9.55
C ALA A 7 15.52 4.58 8.57
N CYS A 8 14.45 3.86 8.89
CA CYS A 8 13.23 3.84 8.06
C CYS A 8 12.61 5.25 7.94
N TYR A 9 12.57 5.99 9.06
CA TYR A 9 12.07 7.36 9.08
C TYR A 9 12.93 8.31 8.22
N ALA A 10 14.25 8.20 8.32
CA ALA A 10 15.18 9.00 7.52
C ALA A 10 15.07 8.68 6.02
N LEU A 11 14.94 7.41 5.64
CA LEU A 11 14.69 7.02 4.24
C LEU A 11 13.36 7.56 3.72
N GLY A 12 12.30 7.53 4.53
CA GLY A 12 11.02 8.15 4.15
C GLY A 12 11.15 9.65 3.89
N ASN A 13 11.94 10.37 4.70
CA ASN A 13 12.21 11.78 4.46
C ASN A 13 13.08 12.01 3.21
N ALA A 14 14.08 11.15 2.99
CA ALA A 14 14.92 11.21 1.78
C ALA A 14 14.08 10.98 0.51
N PHE A 15 13.16 10.03 0.55
CA PHE A 15 12.25 9.74 -0.57
C PHE A 15 11.30 10.89 -0.89
N ARG A 16 10.95 11.72 0.10
CA ARG A 16 10.09 12.90 -0.09
C ARG A 16 10.87 14.10 -0.64
N ASN A 17 12.20 14.09 -0.56
CA ASN A 17 13.00 15.24 -0.93
C ASN A 17 13.22 15.30 -2.44
N PRO A 18 12.65 16.30 -3.16
CA PRO A 18 12.81 16.40 -4.62
C PRO A 18 14.25 16.71 -5.04
N ALA A 19 15.13 17.17 -4.13
CA ALA A 19 16.55 17.35 -4.39
C ALA A 19 17.34 16.04 -4.41
N LEU A 20 16.72 14.91 -4.03
CA LEU A 20 17.31 13.57 -4.06
C LEU A 20 16.62 12.74 -5.16
N PRO A 21 17.19 12.67 -6.39
CA PRO A 21 16.55 11.99 -7.52
C PRO A 21 16.57 10.46 -7.31
N LEU A 22 15.44 9.90 -6.87
CA LEU A 22 15.33 8.46 -6.55
C LEU A 22 15.50 7.54 -7.75
N ASP A 23 15.07 8.00 -8.91
CA ASP A 23 15.12 7.28 -10.18
C ASP A 23 16.55 7.09 -10.70
N SER A 24 17.45 8.05 -10.45
CA SER A 24 18.85 7.96 -10.90
C SER A 24 19.85 7.68 -9.77
N ALA A 25 19.46 7.80 -8.50
CA ALA A 25 20.35 7.60 -7.37
C ALA A 25 20.85 6.14 -7.27
N SER A 26 22.17 5.94 -7.25
CA SER A 26 22.78 4.61 -7.11
C SER A 26 22.39 3.89 -5.81
N TRP A 27 22.13 4.66 -4.74
CA TRP A 27 21.74 4.13 -3.43
C TRP A 27 20.25 3.74 -3.35
N SER A 28 19.40 4.14 -4.30
CA SER A 28 17.94 3.94 -4.18
C SER A 28 17.58 2.46 -4.17
N GLY A 29 18.26 1.64 -4.98
CA GLY A 29 18.06 0.19 -5.01
C GLY A 29 18.28 -0.46 -3.65
N ASP A 30 19.41 -0.16 -3.01
CA ASP A 30 19.74 -0.68 -1.69
C ASP A 30 18.75 -0.19 -0.62
N ALA A 31 18.29 1.06 -0.72
CA ALA A 31 17.27 1.60 0.18
C ALA A 31 15.94 0.86 0.08
N PHE A 32 15.44 0.60 -1.15
CA PHE A 32 14.23 -0.20 -1.35
C PHE A 32 14.40 -1.63 -0.82
N SER A 33 15.50 -2.29 -1.17
CA SER A 33 15.80 -3.65 -0.68
C SER A 33 15.85 -3.70 0.85
N ALA A 34 16.49 -2.73 1.50
CA ALA A 34 16.55 -2.67 2.96
C ALA A 34 15.16 -2.48 3.59
N LEU A 35 14.32 -1.60 3.03
CA LEU A 35 12.95 -1.38 3.49
C LEU A 35 12.09 -2.65 3.29
N CYS A 36 12.21 -3.33 2.15
CA CYS A 36 11.56 -4.61 1.87
C CYS A 36 11.95 -5.69 2.90
N CYS A 37 13.24 -5.81 3.21
CA CYS A 37 13.71 -6.74 4.24
C CYS A 37 13.16 -6.38 5.63
N VAL A 38 13.10 -5.09 5.98
CA VAL A 38 12.59 -4.66 7.28
C VAL A 38 11.09 -4.90 7.42
N VAL A 39 10.28 -4.64 6.39
CA VAL A 39 8.82 -4.78 6.47
C VAL A 39 8.38 -6.24 6.59
N THR A 40 9.15 -7.17 6.00
CA THR A 40 8.88 -8.62 6.05
C THR A 40 9.43 -9.29 7.31
N SER A 41 10.68 -9.00 7.70
CA SER A 41 11.38 -9.83 8.69
C SER A 41 11.49 -9.22 10.10
N CYS A 42 11.23 -7.92 10.27
CA CYS A 42 11.45 -7.28 11.57
C CYS A 42 10.32 -7.59 12.55
N GLN A 43 10.62 -8.27 13.66
CA GLN A 43 9.61 -8.57 14.71
C GLN A 43 8.89 -7.34 15.28
N ASN A 44 9.51 -6.15 15.23
CA ASN A 44 8.91 -4.96 15.83
C ASN A 44 7.90 -4.29 14.87
N PHE A 45 6.61 -4.38 15.20
CA PHE A 45 5.53 -3.78 14.40
C PHE A 45 5.72 -2.29 14.11
N LYS A 46 6.22 -1.49 15.06
CA LYS A 46 6.45 -0.04 14.83
C LYS A 46 7.52 0.20 13.78
N VAL A 47 8.54 -0.65 13.73
CA VAL A 47 9.58 -0.58 12.69
C VAL A 47 9.00 -1.00 11.33
N ARG A 48 8.23 -2.10 11.28
CA ARG A 48 7.53 -2.54 10.05
C ARG A 48 6.61 -1.45 9.50
N ILE A 49 5.81 -0.81 10.37
CA ILE A 49 4.91 0.31 10.02
C ILE A 49 5.73 1.45 9.39
N LYS A 50 6.85 1.84 9.98
CA LYS A 50 7.68 2.91 9.40
C LYS A 50 8.32 2.52 8.08
N SER A 51 8.70 1.26 7.91
CA SER A 51 9.22 0.76 6.64
C SER A 51 8.15 0.82 5.55
N ALA A 52 6.96 0.27 5.81
CA ALA A 52 5.82 0.32 4.89
C ALA A 52 5.43 1.77 4.53
N ALA A 53 5.38 2.67 5.53
CA ALA A 53 5.09 4.07 5.31
C ALA A 53 6.16 4.77 4.45
N ALA A 54 7.44 4.40 4.57
CA ALA A 54 8.49 4.92 3.70
C ALA A 54 8.32 4.42 2.26
N LEU A 55 7.94 3.14 2.07
CA LEU A 55 7.70 2.55 0.74
C LEU A 55 6.53 3.19 -0.02
N SER A 56 5.60 3.88 0.64
CA SER A 56 4.51 4.66 -0.01
C SER A 56 4.84 6.13 -0.25
N VAL A 57 6.03 6.61 0.13
CA VAL A 57 6.39 8.02 -0.08
C VAL A 57 6.58 8.40 -1.55
N PRO A 58 7.29 7.62 -2.40
CA PRO A 58 7.49 8.00 -3.79
C PRO A 58 6.16 8.12 -4.53
N ALA A 59 5.90 9.31 -5.09
CA ALA A 59 4.62 9.64 -5.71
C ALA A 59 4.52 9.29 -7.21
N CYS A 60 5.63 8.86 -7.83
CA CYS A 60 5.72 8.58 -9.26
C CYS A 60 6.29 7.17 -9.50
N ARG A 61 5.80 6.48 -10.53
CA ARG A 61 6.20 5.10 -10.86
C ARG A 61 7.69 4.95 -11.09
N HIS A 62 8.33 5.87 -11.83
CA HIS A 62 9.77 5.79 -12.16
C HIS A 62 10.68 5.86 -10.92
N CYS A 63 10.23 6.47 -9.81
CA CYS A 63 11.00 6.53 -8.57
C CYS A 63 11.26 5.15 -7.94
N TYR A 64 10.45 4.14 -8.29
CA TYR A 64 10.62 2.76 -7.84
C TYR A 64 11.58 1.94 -8.73
N GLY A 65 12.15 2.54 -9.79
CA GLY A 65 13.03 1.84 -10.73
C GLY A 65 12.29 0.96 -11.73
N ASN A 66 12.91 -0.15 -12.14
CA ASN A 66 12.39 -1.06 -13.16
C ASN A 66 11.18 -1.90 -12.66
N ALA A 67 10.59 -2.71 -13.55
CA ALA A 67 9.46 -3.59 -13.23
C ALA A 67 9.81 -4.61 -12.14
N GLU A 68 11.03 -5.16 -12.17
CA GLU A 68 11.50 -6.15 -11.19
C GLU A 68 11.54 -5.56 -9.77
N ARG A 69 12.15 -4.38 -9.59
CA ARG A 69 12.20 -3.71 -8.29
C ARG A 69 10.81 -3.35 -7.78
N PHE A 70 9.95 -2.84 -8.64
CA PHE A 70 8.56 -2.52 -8.27
C PHE A 70 7.79 -3.77 -7.84
N GLY A 71 7.91 -4.87 -8.59
CA GLY A 71 7.34 -6.17 -8.22
C GLY A 71 7.90 -6.74 -6.92
N CYS A 72 9.19 -6.53 -6.64
CA CYS A 72 9.80 -6.91 -5.37
C CYS A 72 9.20 -6.13 -4.18
N VAL A 73 9.02 -4.81 -4.33
CA VAL A 73 8.36 -3.97 -3.31
C VAL A 73 6.92 -4.44 -3.08
N TRP A 74 6.16 -4.66 -4.15
CA TRP A 74 4.81 -5.20 -4.08
C TRP A 74 4.75 -6.52 -3.29
N ARG A 75 5.53 -7.52 -3.71
CA ARG A 75 5.54 -8.85 -3.09
C ARG A 75 5.94 -8.79 -1.63
N SER A 76 6.93 -7.98 -1.29
CA SER A 76 7.37 -7.81 0.10
C SER A 76 6.26 -7.26 1.00
N LEU A 77 5.44 -6.33 0.49
CA LEU A 77 4.30 -5.79 1.22
C LEU A 77 3.15 -6.79 1.32
N ALA A 78 2.86 -7.54 0.25
CA ALA A 78 1.81 -8.55 0.21
C ALA A 78 2.09 -9.69 1.21
N VAL A 79 3.32 -10.23 1.20
CA VAL A 79 3.81 -11.22 2.17
C VAL A 79 3.78 -10.64 3.59
N ALA A 80 4.21 -9.39 3.79
CA ALA A 80 4.16 -8.77 5.11
C ALA A 80 2.71 -8.61 5.64
N LEU A 81 1.73 -8.44 4.76
CA LEU A 81 0.32 -8.31 5.12
C LEU A 81 -0.26 -9.66 5.54
N GLU A 82 0.03 -10.73 4.78
CA GLU A 82 -0.35 -12.11 5.13
C GLU A 82 0.18 -12.50 6.52
N HIS A 83 1.45 -12.23 6.79
CA HIS A 83 2.09 -12.52 8.10
C HIS A 83 1.91 -11.40 9.14
N SER A 84 0.86 -10.58 9.01
CA SER A 84 0.62 -9.50 9.97
C SER A 84 -0.09 -9.97 11.25
N GLU A 85 -0.68 -11.17 11.25
CA GLU A 85 -1.51 -11.70 12.35
C GLU A 85 -0.74 -12.45 13.44
N GLU A 86 0.57 -12.61 13.30
CA GLU A 86 1.41 -13.42 14.20
C GLU A 86 1.75 -12.66 15.50
N THR A 87 0.78 -12.43 16.40
CA THR A 87 1.11 -12.06 17.79
C THR A 87 0.07 -12.56 18.80
N GLN A 88 0.58 -13.06 19.93
CA GLN A 88 -0.23 -13.51 21.07
C GLN A 88 -0.31 -12.44 22.17
N ASP A 89 0.37 -11.29 22.01
CA ASP A 89 0.36 -10.19 22.98
C ASP A 89 -0.75 -9.17 22.66
N PHE A 90 -1.66 -8.99 23.61
CA PHE A 90 -2.76 -8.03 23.54
C PHE A 90 -2.29 -6.58 23.31
N LEU A 91 -1.16 -6.17 23.89
CA LEU A 91 -0.61 -4.83 23.71
C LEU A 91 -0.07 -4.60 22.30
N GLU A 92 0.34 -5.69 21.63
CA GLU A 92 0.82 -5.65 20.25
C GLU A 92 -0.31 -5.65 19.22
N TYR A 93 -1.51 -6.09 19.61
CA TYR A 93 -2.69 -6.15 18.72
C TYR A 93 -3.02 -4.79 18.09
N ARG A 94 -2.90 -3.68 18.84
CA ARG A 94 -3.09 -2.31 18.30
C ARG A 94 -2.07 -1.99 17.19
N TYR A 95 -0.83 -2.46 17.34
CA TYR A 95 0.21 -2.23 16.35
C TYR A 95 0.06 -3.16 15.14
N CYS A 96 -0.43 -4.38 15.33
CA CYS A 96 -0.84 -5.28 14.26
C CYS A 96 -1.91 -4.62 13.37
N PHE A 97 -2.95 -4.07 13.97
CA PHE A 97 -3.97 -3.32 13.24
C PHE A 97 -3.38 -2.15 12.44
N SER A 98 -2.56 -1.32 13.10
CA SER A 98 -1.90 -0.17 12.46
C SER A 98 -0.97 -0.59 11.31
N LEU A 99 -0.31 -1.74 11.44
CA LEU A 99 0.53 -2.32 10.40
C LEU A 99 -0.32 -2.73 9.19
N ARG A 100 -1.40 -3.49 9.38
CA ARG A 100 -2.30 -3.89 8.29
C ARG A 100 -2.82 -2.69 7.52
N HIS A 101 -3.32 -1.68 8.24
CA HIS A 101 -3.78 -0.45 7.62
C HIS A 101 -2.68 0.21 6.75
N THR A 102 -1.46 0.31 7.28
CA THR A 102 -0.34 0.92 6.55
C THR A 102 0.08 0.08 5.33
N LEU A 103 0.10 -1.25 5.46
CA LEU A 103 0.43 -2.17 4.37
C LEU A 103 -0.62 -2.11 3.26
N THR A 104 -1.90 -2.17 3.61
CA THR A 104 -3.01 -2.03 2.66
C THR A 104 -2.96 -0.68 1.95
N HIS A 105 -2.79 0.42 2.68
CA HIS A 105 -2.59 1.75 2.09
C HIS A 105 -1.43 1.75 1.09
N THR A 106 -0.29 1.13 1.45
CA THR A 106 0.90 1.11 0.60
C THR A 106 0.69 0.26 -0.66
N LEU A 107 0.04 -0.91 -0.56
CA LEU A 107 -0.31 -1.72 -1.72
C LEU A 107 -1.31 -0.99 -2.64
N THR A 108 -2.34 -0.35 -2.08
CA THR A 108 -3.27 0.49 -2.86
C THR A 108 -2.55 1.65 -3.55
N HIS A 109 -1.57 2.28 -2.87
CA HIS A 109 -0.73 3.31 -3.48
C HIS A 109 0.06 2.77 -4.68
N LEU A 110 0.66 1.57 -4.57
CA LEU A 110 1.36 0.96 -5.70
C LEU A 110 0.41 0.62 -6.87
N LEU A 111 -0.80 0.11 -6.60
CA LEU A 111 -1.82 -0.10 -7.65
C LEU A 111 -2.15 1.19 -8.42
N ARG A 112 -2.19 2.34 -7.73
CA ARG A 112 -2.45 3.64 -8.38
C ARG A 112 -1.33 4.05 -9.33
N LEU A 113 -0.09 3.68 -9.01
CA LEU A 113 1.09 4.05 -9.79
C LEU A 113 1.49 3.02 -10.86
N SER A 114 0.99 1.79 -10.78
CA SER A 114 1.42 0.69 -11.64
C SER A 114 1.17 0.96 -13.12
N GLN A 115 2.07 0.47 -13.97
CA GLN A 115 1.99 0.55 -15.43
C GLN A 115 1.87 -0.86 -16.04
N SER A 116 1.70 -0.97 -17.35
CA SER A 116 1.52 -2.26 -18.05
C SER A 116 2.63 -3.26 -17.71
N GLN A 117 3.88 -2.82 -17.68
CA GLN A 117 5.05 -3.65 -17.35
C GLN A 117 5.01 -4.27 -15.94
N ASP A 118 4.16 -3.77 -15.03
CA ASP A 118 4.06 -4.25 -13.65
C ASP A 118 2.99 -5.33 -13.48
N MET A 119 2.07 -5.44 -14.45
CA MET A 119 0.91 -6.31 -14.36
C MET A 119 1.29 -7.78 -14.11
N PRO A 120 2.33 -8.37 -14.75
CA PRO A 120 2.73 -9.75 -14.45
C PRO A 120 3.09 -10.00 -12.99
N ALA A 121 3.86 -9.09 -12.37
CA ALA A 121 4.28 -9.25 -10.98
C ALA A 121 3.12 -9.06 -9.99
N LEU A 122 2.24 -8.09 -10.26
CA LEU A 122 1.04 -7.83 -9.44
C LEU A 122 0.03 -8.97 -9.58
N GLY A 123 -0.31 -9.34 -10.81
CA GLY A 123 -1.28 -10.39 -11.12
C GLY A 123 -0.88 -11.73 -10.50
N MET A 124 0.40 -12.12 -10.60
CA MET A 124 0.91 -13.33 -9.95
C MET A 124 0.72 -13.34 -8.44
N SER A 125 0.91 -12.20 -7.77
CA SER A 125 0.73 -12.09 -6.32
C SER A 125 -0.73 -11.98 -5.90
N LEU A 126 -1.64 -11.59 -6.80
CA LEU A 126 -3.07 -11.45 -6.49
C LEU A 126 -3.83 -12.79 -6.58
N VAL A 127 -3.29 -13.77 -7.30
CA VAL A 127 -3.90 -15.12 -7.41
C VAL A 127 -3.52 -16.06 -6.27
N THR A 128 -2.53 -15.71 -5.47
CA THR A 128 -2.04 -16.49 -4.32
C THR A 128 -2.81 -16.15 -3.03
N GLU A 129 -2.43 -16.76 -1.90
CA GLU A 129 -3.05 -16.47 -0.59
C GLU A 129 -2.83 -15.02 -0.16
N GLU A 130 -1.67 -14.44 -0.48
CA GLU A 130 -1.38 -13.02 -0.25
C GLU A 130 -2.47 -12.11 -0.86
N GLY A 131 -2.95 -12.47 -2.07
CA GLY A 131 -3.99 -11.75 -2.77
C GLY A 131 -5.36 -11.83 -2.09
N ARG A 132 -5.73 -12.99 -1.55
CA ARG A 132 -6.96 -13.17 -0.78
C ARG A 132 -6.95 -12.32 0.49
N GLY A 133 -5.88 -12.42 1.28
CA GLY A 133 -5.72 -11.60 2.49
C GLY A 133 -5.73 -10.10 2.18
N PHE A 134 -5.07 -9.69 1.09
CA PHE A 134 -5.11 -8.31 0.64
C PHE A 134 -6.51 -7.83 0.27
N LYS A 135 -7.31 -8.63 -0.46
CA LYS A 135 -8.71 -8.28 -0.79
C LYS A 135 -9.51 -7.95 0.46
N GLU A 136 -9.47 -8.83 1.46
CA GLU A 136 -10.24 -8.66 2.70
C GLU A 136 -9.85 -7.38 3.45
N HIS A 137 -8.55 -7.12 3.56
CA HIS A 137 -8.07 -5.90 4.20
C HIS A 137 -8.37 -4.64 3.38
N LEU A 138 -8.33 -4.74 2.05
CA LEU A 138 -8.65 -3.64 1.14
C LEU A 138 -10.11 -3.23 1.26
N VAL A 139 -11.05 -4.18 1.27
CA VAL A 139 -12.49 -3.88 1.46
C VAL A 139 -12.72 -3.12 2.78
N LYS A 140 -12.15 -3.61 3.90
CA LYS A 140 -12.24 -2.93 5.22
C LYS A 140 -11.64 -1.51 5.17
N TYR A 141 -10.46 -1.39 4.57
CA TYR A 141 -9.76 -0.10 4.39
C TYR A 141 -10.58 0.90 3.58
N LEU A 142 -11.19 0.47 2.47
CA LEU A 142 -12.05 1.33 1.64
C LEU A 142 -13.27 1.82 2.42
N ARG A 143 -13.93 0.95 3.19
CA ARG A 143 -15.10 1.31 4.02
C ARG A 143 -14.76 2.19 5.22
N GLY A 144 -13.48 2.43 5.50
CA GLY A 144 -13.05 3.19 6.68
C GLY A 144 -13.19 2.42 7.99
N GLU A 145 -13.39 1.11 7.87
CA GLU A 145 -13.38 0.21 9.02
C GLU A 145 -11.95 0.08 9.51
N GLY A 146 -11.73 0.55 10.75
CA GLY A 146 -10.42 0.53 11.37
C GLY A 146 -9.67 1.88 11.38
N GLY A 147 -10.37 3.01 11.37
CA GLY A 147 -9.78 4.24 11.91
C GLY A 147 -9.57 4.09 13.43
N MET A 148 -8.35 3.80 13.89
CA MET A 148 -8.05 3.92 15.32
C MET A 148 -8.06 5.40 15.70
N GLU A 149 -8.90 5.77 16.66
CA GLU A 149 -8.80 7.05 17.36
C GLU A 149 -7.35 7.27 17.84
N GLY A 150 -6.84 8.48 17.60
CA GLY A 150 -5.74 9.05 18.34
C GLY A 150 -4.55 8.10 18.51
N GLY A 151 -3.75 7.98 17.47
CA GLY A 151 -2.33 7.72 17.65
C GLY A 151 -1.71 8.85 18.48
N ARG A 152 -1.90 8.84 19.81
CA ARG A 152 -0.80 9.21 20.71
C ARG A 152 0.30 8.19 20.41
N GLY A 153 1.08 8.49 19.38
CA GLY A 153 2.44 8.03 19.32
C GLY A 153 3.04 8.44 20.65
N GLY A 154 3.29 7.46 21.51
CA GLY A 154 4.13 7.63 22.67
C GLY A 154 5.46 8.16 22.19
N GLY A 155 5.56 9.49 22.17
CA GLY A 155 6.79 10.24 22.15
C GLY A 155 7.47 9.97 23.48
N GLY A 156 8.42 9.04 23.45
CA GLY A 156 9.50 9.01 24.42
C GLY A 156 10.67 9.79 23.83
N GLY A 157 10.66 11.10 24.02
CA GLY A 157 11.69 12.03 23.55
C GLY A 157 11.18 13.46 23.36
N THR A 158 10.82 14.12 24.46
CA THR A 158 10.91 15.57 24.70
C THR A 158 12.29 16.10 24.21
N GLU A 159 12.53 17.25 23.57
CA GLU A 159 11.80 18.50 23.25
C GLU A 159 12.43 19.12 21.99
N VAL A 160 11.66 19.84 21.16
CA VAL A 160 11.79 21.30 20.89
C VAL A 160 10.64 21.72 19.97
N GLY A 161 9.75 22.59 20.50
CA GLY A 161 9.06 23.66 19.76
C GLY A 161 8.06 23.28 18.67
N GLY A 162 6.77 23.21 19.04
CA GLY A 162 5.66 23.19 18.09
C GLY A 162 4.38 22.68 18.73
N GLU A 163 3.60 23.57 19.32
CA GLU A 163 2.27 23.32 19.83
C GLU A 163 1.43 22.63 18.74
N THR A 164 1.08 21.36 18.93
CA THR A 164 0.08 20.72 18.07
C THR A 164 -1.15 20.44 18.93
N GLU A 165 -2.19 21.20 18.64
CA GLU A 165 -3.51 21.15 19.25
C GLU A 165 -4.04 19.71 19.36
N GLY A 166 -4.78 19.45 20.44
CA GLY A 166 -5.46 18.18 20.66
C GLY A 166 -6.41 17.85 19.51
N GLY A 167 -6.07 16.80 18.75
CA GLY A 167 -6.90 16.30 17.66
C GLY A 167 -8.26 15.81 18.17
N ARG A 168 -9.32 16.49 17.75
CA ARG A 168 -10.70 16.02 17.81
C ARG A 168 -10.75 14.65 17.12
N GLY A 169 -11.34 13.63 17.76
CA GLY A 169 -11.53 12.32 17.14
C GLY A 169 -12.31 12.45 15.83
N GLU A 170 -11.90 11.72 14.79
CA GLU A 170 -12.58 11.72 13.50
C GLU A 170 -14.04 11.29 13.69
N THR A 171 -14.97 12.14 13.25
CA THR A 171 -16.39 11.85 13.30
C THR A 171 -16.75 10.72 12.33
N GLU A 172 -17.86 10.03 12.58
CA GLU A 172 -18.35 8.96 11.70
C GLU A 172 -18.55 9.45 10.26
N GLY A 173 -19.13 10.65 10.08
CA GLY A 173 -19.28 11.26 8.75
C GLY A 173 -17.96 11.62 8.06
N GLU A 174 -16.90 11.98 8.80
CA GLU A 174 -15.58 12.20 8.20
C GLU A 174 -14.94 10.89 7.73
N ARG A 175 -15.15 9.80 8.47
CA ARG A 175 -14.64 8.46 8.11
C ARG A 175 -15.33 7.93 6.85
N GLU A 176 -16.65 8.11 6.78
CA GLU A 176 -17.47 7.74 5.63
C GLU A 176 -17.02 8.52 4.38
N ARG A 177 -16.89 9.85 4.48
CA ARG A 177 -16.42 10.68 3.35
C ARG A 177 -15.02 10.28 2.86
N LYS A 178 -14.09 9.99 3.78
CA LYS A 178 -12.77 9.47 3.41
C LYS A 178 -12.86 8.09 2.74
N GLY A 179 -13.80 7.26 3.16
CA GLY A 179 -14.07 5.97 2.53
C GLY A 179 -14.58 6.10 1.10
N GLU A 180 -15.55 6.98 0.88
CA GLU A 180 -16.06 7.31 -0.46
C GLU A 180 -14.96 7.83 -1.38
N GLU A 181 -14.09 8.71 -0.87
CA GLU A 181 -12.94 9.21 -1.64
C GLU A 181 -11.97 8.08 -2.03
N ARG A 182 -11.69 7.14 -1.12
CA ARG A 182 -10.85 5.97 -1.40
C ARG A 182 -11.48 5.07 -2.47
N VAL A 183 -12.79 4.80 -2.38
CA VAL A 183 -13.53 4.01 -3.37
C VAL A 183 -13.49 4.69 -4.74
N ARG A 184 -13.77 5.99 -4.81
CA ARG A 184 -13.68 6.78 -6.05
C ARG A 184 -12.28 6.68 -6.68
N THR A 185 -11.25 6.87 -5.88
CA THR A 185 -9.86 6.81 -6.34
C THR A 185 -9.48 5.42 -6.85
N LEU A 186 -10.01 4.35 -6.23
CA LEU A 186 -9.81 2.99 -6.70
C LEU A 186 -10.56 2.73 -8.02
N GLY A 187 -11.77 3.27 -8.18
CA GLY A 187 -12.52 3.24 -9.44
C GLY A 187 -11.76 3.91 -10.59
N GLU A 188 -11.18 5.09 -10.35
CA GLU A 188 -10.31 5.77 -11.33
C GLU A 188 -9.09 4.93 -11.71
N THR A 189 -8.53 4.20 -10.73
CA THR A 189 -7.41 3.27 -10.97
C THR A 189 -7.85 2.09 -11.83
N LEU A 190 -9.03 1.53 -11.58
CA LEU A 190 -9.61 0.45 -12.39
C LEU A 190 -9.83 0.89 -13.84
N GLU A 191 -10.45 2.04 -14.08
CA GLU A 191 -10.66 2.54 -15.45
C GLU A 191 -9.35 2.78 -16.19
N ARG A 192 -8.34 3.33 -15.51
CA ARG A 192 -6.99 3.47 -16.07
C ARG A 192 -6.37 2.13 -16.45
N LEU A 193 -6.48 1.11 -15.59
CA LEU A 193 -5.93 -0.22 -15.86
C LEU A 193 -6.70 -0.97 -16.96
N ARG A 194 -8.02 -0.73 -17.10
CA ARG A 194 -8.82 -1.24 -18.23
C ARG A 194 -8.32 -0.67 -19.57
N GLY A 195 -8.01 0.63 -19.62
CA GLY A 195 -7.41 1.25 -20.82
C GLY A 195 -6.12 0.55 -21.27
N LEU A 196 -5.28 0.12 -20.33
CA LEU A 196 -4.06 -0.62 -20.64
C LEU A 196 -4.30 -1.99 -21.27
N CYS A 197 -5.48 -2.59 -21.08
CA CYS A 197 -5.89 -3.86 -21.69
C CYS A 197 -6.42 -3.66 -23.12
N VAL A 198 -7.11 -2.54 -23.40
CA VAL A 198 -7.82 -2.31 -24.68
C VAL A 198 -6.91 -1.71 -25.75
N ASP A 199 -5.92 -0.91 -25.38
CA ASP A 199 -5.00 -0.26 -26.33
C ASP A 199 -4.03 -1.23 -27.05
N GLY A 200 -4.18 -2.55 -26.86
CA GLY A 200 -3.42 -3.61 -27.54
C GLY A 200 -3.94 -4.02 -28.92
N GLU A 201 -5.12 -3.54 -29.33
CA GLU A 201 -5.75 -3.93 -30.60
C GLU A 201 -5.45 -2.97 -31.78
N GLY A 202 -4.69 -1.89 -31.55
CA GLY A 202 -4.33 -0.89 -32.58
C GLY A 202 -3.06 -1.25 -33.34
N GLU A 203 -3.21 -1.51 -34.65
CA GLU A 203 -2.20 -1.73 -35.69
C GLU A 203 -0.77 -1.22 -35.35
N GLY A 204 0.16 -2.15 -35.05
CA GLY A 204 1.60 -1.90 -35.24
C GLY A 204 2.60 -2.35 -34.18
N ASP A 205 2.19 -2.91 -33.03
CA ASP A 205 3.15 -3.32 -31.98
C ASP A 205 3.37 -4.84 -31.93
N GLU A 206 4.26 -5.36 -32.78
CA GLU A 206 4.73 -6.77 -32.77
C GLU A 206 5.56 -7.14 -31.51
N GLY A 207 5.54 -6.34 -30.45
CA GLY A 207 6.42 -6.48 -29.28
C GLY A 207 5.74 -6.74 -27.93
N ARG A 208 4.41 -6.65 -27.81
CA ARG A 208 3.75 -6.76 -26.51
C ARG A 208 3.43 -8.21 -26.15
N ASP A 209 4.07 -8.71 -25.09
CA ASP A 209 3.88 -10.08 -24.59
C ASP A 209 2.43 -10.30 -24.15
N GLY A 210 1.72 -11.24 -24.78
CA GLY A 210 0.36 -11.63 -24.39
C GLY A 210 0.25 -12.08 -22.92
N GLY A 211 1.38 -12.38 -22.27
CA GLY A 211 1.46 -12.54 -20.81
C GLY A 211 1.10 -11.28 -20.01
N GLU A 212 1.49 -10.08 -20.46
CA GLU A 212 1.17 -8.81 -19.79
C GLU A 212 -0.32 -8.51 -19.83
N GLU A 213 -0.96 -8.68 -20.99
CA GLU A 213 -2.39 -8.43 -21.18
C GLU A 213 -3.23 -9.37 -20.31
N ARG A 214 -2.90 -10.66 -20.30
CA ARG A 214 -3.56 -11.64 -19.44
C ARG A 214 -3.39 -11.30 -17.95
N SER A 215 -2.22 -10.81 -17.56
CA SER A 215 -1.96 -10.40 -16.18
C SER A 215 -2.73 -9.13 -15.82
N ALA A 216 -2.89 -8.19 -16.76
CA ALA A 216 -3.68 -6.98 -16.56
C ALA A 216 -5.17 -7.32 -16.33
N LEU A 217 -5.73 -8.27 -17.08
CA LEU A 217 -7.09 -8.77 -16.86
C LEU A 217 -7.28 -9.36 -15.45
N VAL A 218 -6.27 -10.06 -14.91
CA VAL A 218 -6.30 -10.58 -13.53
C VAL A 218 -6.37 -9.44 -12.52
N VAL A 219 -5.56 -8.39 -12.68
CA VAL A 219 -5.57 -7.22 -11.78
C VAL A 219 -6.90 -6.47 -11.88
N VAL A 220 -7.43 -6.28 -13.09
CA VAL A 220 -8.74 -5.65 -13.34
C VAL A 220 -9.86 -6.43 -12.66
N ALA A 221 -9.94 -7.75 -12.89
CA ALA A 221 -10.94 -8.61 -12.28
C ALA A 221 -10.88 -8.57 -10.74
N PHE A 222 -9.67 -8.53 -10.17
CA PHE A 222 -9.50 -8.38 -8.72
C PHE A 222 -10.09 -7.06 -8.20
N LEU A 223 -9.84 -5.94 -8.88
CA LEU A 223 -10.35 -4.63 -8.46
C LEU A 223 -11.88 -4.53 -8.61
N GLU A 224 -12.44 -5.11 -9.66
CA GLU A 224 -13.90 -5.20 -9.86
C GLU A 224 -14.57 -5.97 -8.70
N ASP A 225 -13.97 -7.09 -8.31
CA ASP A 225 -14.44 -7.92 -7.21
C ASP A 225 -14.35 -7.19 -5.85
N VAL A 226 -13.27 -6.43 -5.62
CA VAL A 226 -13.13 -5.56 -4.43
C VAL A 226 -14.22 -4.48 -4.39
N LEU A 227 -14.45 -3.78 -5.50
CA LEU A 227 -15.46 -2.70 -5.57
C LEU A 227 -16.87 -3.26 -5.38
N ARG A 228 -17.19 -4.39 -6.01
CA ARG A 228 -18.46 -5.10 -5.82
C ARG A 228 -18.67 -5.50 -4.36
N SER A 229 -17.64 -6.05 -3.71
CA SER A 229 -17.69 -6.41 -2.29
C SER A 229 -17.96 -5.21 -1.38
N CYS A 230 -17.54 -3.99 -1.79
CA CYS A 230 -17.83 -2.76 -1.07
C CYS A 230 -19.28 -2.28 -1.24
N GLU A 231 -19.95 -2.64 -2.35
CA GLU A 231 -21.34 -2.29 -2.64
C GLU A 231 -22.32 -3.27 -1.99
N GLU A 232 -22.08 -4.59 -2.10
CA GLU A 232 -22.96 -5.63 -1.55
C GLU A 232 -23.16 -5.51 -0.03
N LEU A 233 -22.09 -5.16 0.71
CA LEU A 233 -22.13 -4.95 2.15
C LEU A 233 -22.78 -3.63 2.60
N LYS A 234 -23.06 -2.70 1.67
CA LYS A 234 -23.89 -1.52 1.96
C LYS A 234 -25.40 -1.84 1.88
N VAL A 235 -25.77 -2.90 1.16
CA VAL A 235 -27.17 -3.27 0.90
C VAL A 235 -27.76 -4.15 2.00
N SER A 236 -26.95 -4.77 2.86
CA SER A 236 -27.44 -5.45 4.08
C SER A 236 -27.88 -4.41 5.13
N PRO A 237 -29.20 -4.17 5.31
CA PRO A 237 -29.67 -3.31 6.38
C PRO A 237 -29.49 -4.06 7.71
N SER A 238 -29.20 -3.32 8.77
CA SER A 238 -29.26 -3.84 10.13
C SER A 238 -30.68 -4.35 10.41
N ASP A 239 -30.82 -5.67 10.57
CA ASP A 239 -32.00 -6.30 11.20
C ASP A 239 -32.00 -6.01 12.72
#